data_AF-A0AAV4Z0R1-F1
#
_entry.id   AF-A0AAV4Z0R1-F1
#
_cell.length_a   1.000
_cell.length_b   1.000
_cell.length_c   1.000
_cell.angle_alpha   90.00
_cell.angle_beta   90.00
_cell.angle_gamma   90.00
#
_symmetry.space_group_name_H-M   'P 1'
#
loop_
_entity.id
_entity.type
_entity.pdbx_description
1 polymer ?
#
loop_
_entity_poly.entity_id
_entity_poly.type
_entity_poly.pdbx_seq_one_letter_code
_entity_poly.pdbx_strand_id
1 'polypeptide(L)'
;MGNRIKELVNTLVNPSLKGYFKDYMNWLDHEVGPHKAALLIRKHIHFFEKTSDLWGDQIPDNDSLLHRLRTSGLRKYELPIRWLVAVHHLHIDTQSKGHCSEFDQLRKLANSCPGSSLSAQILQNYYQVLINKMDLGKTSIRSARLAMKPASALMLLVSQSRLDLPTMWHVKYYLFKSPGQACAIVGFLNFLNKNYDTNLDTSWVLDEKITEKSNMKKLEKQLLAIMKAPEENFNELEWIKLGLMYFHNLDKSFFNQMDSINYRGLNDGFEVRFGDQQYWIPKLLV
;
A
#
# COMPACT_ATOMS: atom_id res chain seq x y z
N MET A 1 -43.82 10.03 6.05
CA MET A 1 -42.88 9.34 5.13
C MET A 1 -43.51 8.76 3.85
N GLY A 2 -44.84 8.86 3.63
CA GLY A 2 -45.53 8.01 2.64
C GLY A 2 -45.31 8.28 1.15
N ASN A 3 -45.27 9.54 0.69
CA ASN A 3 -45.31 9.82 -0.76
C ASN A 3 -43.94 9.74 -1.45
N ARG A 4 -42.88 10.24 -0.81
CA ARG A 4 -41.51 10.27 -1.37
C ARG A 4 -40.88 8.88 -1.51
N ILE A 5 -41.24 7.95 -0.63
CA ILE A 5 -40.77 6.55 -0.69
C ILE A 5 -41.51 5.80 -1.81
N LYS A 6 -42.80 6.06 -2.02
CA LYS A 6 -43.57 5.47 -3.13
C LYS A 6 -42.99 5.87 -4.50
N GLU A 7 -42.58 7.12 -4.67
CA GLU A 7 -41.90 7.58 -5.89
C GLU A 7 -40.59 6.84 -6.15
N LEU A 8 -39.77 6.64 -5.11
CA LEU A 8 -38.49 5.93 -5.22
C LEU A 8 -38.70 4.43 -5.49
N VAL A 9 -39.66 3.77 -4.84
CA VAL A 9 -39.98 2.36 -5.11
C VAL A 9 -40.46 2.15 -6.55
N ASN A 10 -41.09 3.16 -7.16
CA ASN A 10 -41.55 3.10 -8.54
C ASN A 10 -40.43 3.19 -9.58
N THR A 11 -39.20 3.64 -9.22
CA THR A 11 -38.04 3.62 -10.14
C THR A 11 -37.48 2.21 -10.33
N LEU A 12 -37.73 1.29 -9.40
CA LEU A 12 -37.31 -0.10 -9.51
C LEU A 12 -38.23 -0.84 -10.48
N VAL A 13 -37.67 -1.41 -11.55
CA VAL A 13 -38.45 -2.10 -12.60
C VAL A 13 -38.92 -3.50 -12.15
N ASN A 14 -38.09 -4.21 -11.37
CA ASN A 14 -38.36 -5.59 -10.96
C ASN A 14 -39.35 -5.64 -9.75
N PRO A 15 -40.50 -6.33 -9.87
CA PRO A 15 -41.48 -6.47 -8.78
C PRO A 15 -40.93 -7.12 -7.51
N SER A 16 -40.11 -8.16 -7.64
CA SER A 16 -39.49 -8.87 -6.50
C SER A 16 -38.53 -7.94 -5.75
N LEU A 17 -37.79 -7.12 -6.49
CA LEU A 17 -36.88 -6.11 -5.95
C LEU A 17 -37.61 -5.02 -5.14
N LYS A 18 -38.84 -4.67 -5.51
CA LYS A 18 -39.67 -3.74 -4.73
C LYS A 18 -40.04 -4.33 -3.37
N GLY A 19 -40.26 -5.64 -3.29
CA GLY A 19 -40.50 -6.37 -2.04
C GLY A 19 -39.28 -6.28 -1.13
N TYR A 20 -38.12 -6.72 -1.64
CA TYR A 20 -36.85 -6.64 -0.91
C TYR A 20 -36.49 -5.23 -0.46
N PHE A 21 -36.74 -4.22 -1.29
CA PHE A 21 -36.50 -2.84 -0.88
C PHE A 21 -37.43 -2.41 0.26
N LYS A 22 -38.71 -2.79 0.25
CA LYS A 22 -39.63 -2.48 1.37
C LYS A 22 -39.21 -3.20 2.65
N ASP A 23 -38.79 -4.45 2.56
CA ASP A 23 -38.33 -5.22 3.71
C ASP A 23 -37.06 -4.61 4.31
N TYR A 24 -36.12 -4.21 3.45
CA TYR A 24 -34.94 -3.44 3.83
C TYR A 24 -35.30 -2.12 4.53
N MET A 25 -36.30 -1.40 4.01
CA MET A 25 -36.74 -0.13 4.58
C MET A 25 -37.28 -0.29 6.00
N ASN A 26 -38.11 -1.32 6.23
CA ASN A 26 -38.65 -1.63 7.55
C ASN A 26 -37.52 -1.98 8.52
N TRP A 27 -36.57 -2.83 8.08
CA TRP A 27 -35.39 -3.17 8.87
C TRP A 27 -34.53 -1.92 9.19
N LEU A 28 -34.31 -1.05 8.20
CA LEU A 28 -33.52 0.17 8.36
C LEU A 28 -34.18 1.13 9.37
N ASP A 29 -35.50 1.26 9.33
CA ASP A 29 -36.25 2.10 10.27
C ASP A 29 -36.04 1.63 11.72
N HIS A 30 -36.07 0.31 11.95
CA HIS A 30 -35.80 -0.30 13.24
C HIS A 30 -34.33 -0.15 13.69
N GLU A 31 -33.36 -0.28 12.79
CA GLU A 31 -31.93 -0.29 13.14
C GLU A 31 -31.34 1.09 13.41
N VAL A 32 -31.67 2.09 12.59
CA VAL A 32 -31.04 3.43 12.69
C VAL A 32 -32.01 4.52 13.14
N GLY A 33 -33.29 4.17 13.31
CA GLY A 33 -34.37 5.08 13.64
C GLY A 33 -34.89 5.86 12.43
N PRO A 34 -36.16 6.32 12.48
CA PRO A 34 -36.87 6.80 11.30
C PRO A 34 -36.24 8.04 10.66
N HIS A 35 -35.80 9.01 11.46
CA HIS A 35 -35.19 10.22 10.93
C HIS A 35 -33.90 9.93 10.13
N LYS A 36 -33.06 9.02 10.64
CA LYS A 36 -31.79 8.66 9.98
C LYS A 36 -32.02 7.74 8.78
N ALA A 37 -33.00 6.83 8.88
CA ALA A 37 -33.45 6.03 7.75
C ALA A 37 -33.84 6.95 6.60
N ALA A 38 -34.70 7.96 6.83
CA ALA A 38 -35.16 8.94 5.84
C ALA A 38 -34.04 9.52 4.96
N LEU A 39 -32.91 9.89 5.58
CA LEU A 39 -31.77 10.53 4.93
C LEU A 39 -30.95 9.56 4.06
N LEU A 40 -30.95 8.29 4.43
CA LEU A 40 -30.12 7.25 3.81
C LEU A 40 -30.80 6.58 2.61
N ILE A 41 -32.13 6.55 2.58
CA ILE A 41 -32.94 5.90 1.52
C ILE A 41 -32.49 6.30 0.12
N ARG A 42 -32.29 7.61 -0.12
CA ARG A 42 -31.85 8.12 -1.44
C ARG A 42 -30.48 7.61 -1.86
N LYS A 43 -29.59 7.36 -0.91
CA LYS A 43 -28.26 6.81 -1.21
C LYS A 43 -28.35 5.30 -1.42
N HIS A 44 -29.20 4.62 -0.65
CA HIS A 44 -29.30 3.18 -0.66
C HIS A 44 -30.15 2.63 -1.80
N ILE A 45 -31.10 3.39 -2.36
CA ILE A 45 -31.81 2.93 -3.56
C ILE A 45 -30.86 2.64 -4.73
N HIS A 46 -29.77 3.41 -4.85
CA HIS A 46 -28.73 3.18 -5.87
C HIS A 46 -28.03 1.82 -5.73
N PHE A 47 -28.03 1.21 -4.55
CA PHE A 47 -27.56 -0.17 -4.38
C PHE A 47 -28.48 -1.14 -5.12
N PHE A 48 -29.80 -1.02 -4.91
CA PHE A 48 -30.81 -1.88 -5.53
C PHE A 48 -30.88 -1.65 -7.04
N GLU A 49 -30.77 -0.41 -7.51
CA GLU A 49 -30.70 -0.10 -8.94
C GLU A 49 -29.46 -0.74 -9.60
N LYS A 50 -28.29 -0.59 -9.00
CA LYS A 50 -27.02 -1.15 -9.51
C LYS A 50 -26.93 -2.67 -9.50
N THR A 51 -27.68 -3.31 -8.61
CA THR A 51 -27.68 -4.76 -8.45
C THR A 51 -28.93 -5.38 -9.05
N SER A 52 -29.83 -4.58 -9.64
CA SER A 52 -31.20 -4.99 -10.03
C SER A 52 -31.28 -6.25 -10.87
N ASP A 53 -30.28 -6.47 -11.73
CA ASP A 53 -30.16 -7.63 -12.60
C ASP A 53 -29.73 -8.91 -11.88
N LEU A 54 -29.13 -8.80 -10.70
CA LEU A 54 -28.73 -9.93 -9.85
C LEU A 54 -29.91 -10.50 -9.04
N TRP A 55 -31.00 -9.74 -8.91
CA TRP A 55 -32.16 -10.14 -8.11
C TRP A 55 -33.16 -10.92 -8.96
N GLY A 56 -33.22 -12.23 -8.72
CA GLY A 56 -34.24 -13.12 -9.28
C GLY A 56 -35.26 -13.52 -8.20
N ASP A 57 -35.56 -14.82 -8.14
CA ASP A 57 -36.40 -15.42 -7.09
C ASP A 57 -35.64 -15.62 -5.76
N GLN A 58 -34.31 -15.47 -5.80
CA GLN A 58 -33.43 -15.61 -4.66
C GLN A 58 -32.52 -14.40 -4.52
N ILE A 59 -31.95 -14.25 -3.34
CA ILE A 59 -31.07 -13.14 -2.99
C ILE A 59 -29.71 -13.37 -3.66
N PRO A 60 -29.08 -12.31 -4.22
CA PRO A 60 -27.77 -12.41 -4.82
C PRO A 60 -26.73 -13.00 -3.85
N ASP A 61 -25.89 -13.92 -4.34
CA ASP A 61 -24.79 -14.44 -3.57
C ASP A 61 -23.68 -13.39 -3.37
N ASN A 62 -22.79 -13.66 -2.40
CA ASN A 62 -21.73 -12.73 -2.05
C ASN A 62 -20.77 -12.50 -3.23
N ASP A 63 -20.52 -13.52 -4.05
CA ASP A 63 -19.59 -13.42 -5.16
C ASP A 63 -20.14 -12.54 -6.29
N SER A 64 -21.42 -12.64 -6.62
CA SER A 64 -22.07 -11.75 -7.59
C SER A 64 -22.11 -10.31 -7.10
N LEU A 65 -22.44 -10.10 -5.82
CA LEU A 65 -22.44 -8.78 -5.20
C LEU A 65 -21.04 -8.17 -5.18
N LEU A 66 -20.03 -8.95 -4.80
CA LEU A 66 -18.64 -8.51 -4.76
C LEU A 66 -18.11 -8.22 -6.16
N HIS A 67 -18.47 -9.01 -7.17
CA HIS A 67 -18.09 -8.77 -8.56
C HIS A 67 -18.67 -7.45 -9.09
N ARG A 68 -19.97 -7.20 -8.84
CA ARG A 68 -20.70 -6.00 -9.30
C ARG A 68 -20.30 -4.73 -8.55
N LEU A 69 -20.23 -4.78 -7.23
CA LEU A 69 -20.02 -3.61 -6.37
C LEU A 69 -18.55 -3.35 -6.04
N ARG A 70 -17.72 -4.39 -6.11
CA ARG A 70 -16.34 -4.40 -5.58
C ARG A 70 -16.31 -4.09 -4.08
N THR A 71 -15.13 -4.16 -3.48
CA THR A 71 -14.95 -3.91 -2.05
C THR A 71 -15.30 -2.49 -1.62
N SER A 72 -15.17 -1.54 -2.54
CA SER A 72 -15.52 -0.13 -2.32
C SER A 72 -17.03 0.06 -2.29
N GLY A 73 -17.78 -0.61 -3.17
CA GLY A 73 -19.24 -0.60 -3.15
C GLY A 73 -19.81 -1.29 -1.91
N LEU A 74 -19.25 -2.43 -1.50
CA LEU A 74 -19.67 -3.09 -0.25
C LEU A 74 -19.49 -2.19 0.98
N ARG A 75 -18.42 -1.39 1.03
CA ARG A 75 -18.20 -0.37 2.08
C ARG A 75 -19.17 0.80 1.95
N LYS A 76 -19.38 1.29 0.73
CA LYS A 76 -20.31 2.40 0.47
C LYS A 76 -21.75 2.06 0.86
N TYR A 77 -22.14 0.80 0.67
CA TYR A 77 -23.46 0.27 0.96
C TYR A 77 -23.44 -0.69 2.16
N GLU A 78 -22.72 -0.31 3.22
CA GLU A 78 -22.57 -1.13 4.42
C GLU A 78 -23.91 -1.53 5.04
N LEU A 79 -24.87 -0.61 5.14
CA LEU A 79 -26.18 -0.89 5.74
C LEU A 79 -27.03 -1.87 4.91
N PRO A 80 -27.19 -1.71 3.58
CA PRO A 80 -27.78 -2.75 2.74
C PRO A 80 -27.08 -4.12 2.87
N ILE A 81 -25.75 -4.14 2.95
CA ILE A 81 -25.00 -5.40 3.12
C ILE A 81 -25.23 -6.01 4.51
N ARG A 82 -25.26 -5.21 5.58
CA ARG A 82 -25.58 -5.68 6.93
C ARG A 82 -26.99 -6.28 7.01
N TRP A 83 -27.95 -5.68 6.33
CA TRP A 83 -29.29 -6.23 6.23
C TRP A 83 -29.29 -7.62 5.57
N LEU A 84 -28.59 -7.79 4.46
CA LEU A 84 -28.46 -9.08 3.79
C LEU A 84 -27.79 -10.15 4.68
N VAL A 85 -26.83 -9.75 5.50
CA VAL A 85 -26.20 -10.67 6.47
C VAL A 85 -27.16 -11.03 7.60
N ALA A 86 -27.85 -10.04 8.18
CA ALA A 86 -28.65 -10.21 9.37
C ALA A 86 -29.99 -10.92 9.11
N VAL A 87 -30.68 -10.55 8.02
CA VAL A 87 -32.03 -11.04 7.70
C VAL A 87 -32.00 -12.20 6.72
N HIS A 88 -30.99 -12.24 5.85
CA HIS A 88 -30.91 -13.20 4.76
C HIS A 88 -29.68 -14.11 4.82
N HIS A 89 -28.95 -14.07 5.94
CA HIS A 89 -27.82 -14.95 6.23
C HIS A 89 -26.74 -14.98 5.13
N LEU A 90 -26.55 -13.87 4.42
CA LEU A 90 -25.51 -13.73 3.41
C LEU A 90 -24.14 -13.96 4.05
N HIS A 91 -23.42 -15.00 3.60
CA HIS A 91 -22.06 -15.27 4.06
C HIS A 91 -21.07 -14.39 3.30
N ILE A 92 -20.39 -13.47 3.99
CA ILE A 92 -19.40 -12.60 3.35
C ILE A 92 -18.00 -13.19 3.52
N ASP A 93 -17.42 -13.65 2.42
CA ASP A 93 -16.02 -14.08 2.41
C ASP A 93 -15.08 -12.86 2.51
N THR A 94 -14.33 -12.81 3.62
CA THR A 94 -13.34 -11.77 3.90
C THR A 94 -12.07 -11.93 3.05
N GLN A 95 -11.75 -13.13 2.59
CA GLN A 95 -10.61 -13.39 1.70
C GLN A 95 -10.89 -12.78 0.32
N SER A 96 -12.06 -13.04 -0.26
CA SER A 96 -12.49 -12.44 -1.53
C SER A 96 -12.51 -10.90 -1.50
N LYS A 97 -12.82 -10.28 -0.36
CA LYS A 97 -12.68 -8.83 -0.16
C LYS A 97 -11.22 -8.36 -0.24
N GLY A 98 -10.28 -9.07 0.40
CA GLY A 98 -8.86 -8.75 0.32
C GLY A 98 -8.34 -8.79 -1.13
N HIS A 99 -8.66 -9.88 -1.83
CA HIS A 99 -8.28 -10.07 -3.24
C HIS A 99 -8.84 -8.99 -4.17
N CYS A 100 -10.13 -8.64 -4.04
CA CYS A 100 -10.72 -7.57 -4.85
C CYS A 100 -10.08 -6.20 -4.57
N SER A 101 -9.73 -5.90 -3.32
CA SER A 101 -9.07 -4.63 -2.97
C SER A 101 -7.67 -4.54 -3.57
N GLU A 102 -6.90 -5.62 -3.54
CA GLU A 102 -5.57 -5.67 -4.16
C GLU A 102 -5.65 -5.52 -5.69
N PHE A 103 -6.66 -6.13 -6.33
CA PHE A 103 -6.93 -5.95 -7.77
C PHE A 103 -7.29 -4.50 -8.12
N ASP A 104 -8.18 -3.89 -7.34
CA ASP A 104 -8.57 -2.48 -7.52
C ASP A 104 -7.35 -1.56 -7.39
N GLN A 105 -6.47 -1.81 -6.42
CA GLN A 105 -5.24 -1.03 -6.24
C GLN A 105 -4.26 -1.23 -7.39
N LEU A 106 -4.06 -2.47 -7.85
CA LEU A 106 -3.20 -2.77 -8.99
C LEU A 106 -3.71 -2.05 -10.26
N ARG A 107 -5.01 -2.10 -10.53
CA ARG A 107 -5.64 -1.39 -11.66
C ARG A 107 -5.51 0.13 -11.54
N LYS A 108 -5.67 0.68 -10.33
CA LYS A 108 -5.44 2.12 -10.09
C LYS A 108 -4.01 2.53 -10.42
N LEU A 109 -3.01 1.71 -10.09
CA LEU A 109 -1.61 1.97 -10.43
C LEU A 109 -1.37 1.89 -11.95
N ALA A 110 -2.03 0.97 -12.64
CA ALA A 110 -1.97 0.88 -14.11
C ALA A 110 -2.55 2.12 -14.81
N ASN A 111 -3.56 2.74 -14.19
CA ASN A 111 -4.28 3.90 -14.72
C ASN A 111 -3.79 5.22 -14.11
N SER A 112 -2.57 5.27 -13.55
CA SER A 112 -2.07 6.47 -12.86
C SER A 112 -1.66 7.60 -13.80
N CYS A 113 -1.37 7.29 -15.06
CA CYS A 113 -0.96 8.26 -16.08
C CYS A 113 -2.15 8.71 -16.94
N PRO A 114 -2.09 9.91 -17.54
CA PRO A 114 -3.11 10.37 -18.48
C PRO A 114 -3.28 9.39 -19.65
N GLY A 115 -4.53 9.01 -19.95
CA GLY A 115 -4.86 7.88 -20.83
C GLY A 115 -4.37 7.93 -22.28
N SER A 116 -3.93 9.11 -22.77
CA SER A 116 -3.36 9.28 -24.11
C SER A 116 -1.83 9.28 -24.16
N SER A 117 -1.14 9.24 -23.01
CA SER A 117 0.33 9.29 -22.96
C SER A 117 0.99 7.96 -23.29
N LEU A 118 2.20 7.97 -23.86
CA LEU A 118 3.01 6.75 -24.01
C LEU A 118 3.25 6.08 -22.66
N SER A 119 3.45 6.89 -21.60
CA SER A 119 3.55 6.41 -20.22
C SER A 119 2.37 5.55 -19.78
N ALA A 120 1.14 5.93 -20.12
CA ALA A 120 -0.04 5.13 -19.82
C ALA A 120 -0.03 3.80 -20.59
N GLN A 121 0.36 3.80 -21.86
CA GLN A 121 0.45 2.57 -22.67
C GLN A 121 1.50 1.61 -22.11
N ILE A 122 2.68 2.12 -21.75
CA ILE A 122 3.75 1.33 -21.12
C ILE A 122 3.26 0.68 -19.82
N LEU A 123 2.53 1.43 -18.98
CA LEU A 123 1.96 0.89 -17.75
C LEU A 123 0.91 -0.21 -18.02
N GLN A 124 0.05 -0.05 -19.03
CA GLN A 124 -0.90 -1.09 -19.41
C GLN A 124 -0.20 -2.36 -19.90
N ASN A 125 0.85 -2.21 -20.71
CA ASN A 125 1.63 -3.35 -21.19
C ASN A 125 2.32 -4.09 -20.03
N TYR A 126 2.89 -3.35 -19.08
CA TYR A 126 3.49 -3.97 -17.89
C TYR A 126 2.44 -4.62 -16.97
N TYR A 127 1.28 -3.99 -16.80
CA TYR A 127 0.14 -4.58 -16.09
C TYR A 127 -0.27 -5.92 -16.71
N GLN A 128 -0.35 -6.03 -18.04
CA GLN A 128 -0.68 -7.28 -18.71
C GLN A 128 0.39 -8.36 -18.47
N VAL A 129 1.68 -7.99 -18.47
CA VAL A 129 2.77 -8.92 -18.11
C VAL A 129 2.60 -9.45 -16.67
N LEU A 130 2.20 -8.60 -15.73
CA LEU A 130 1.94 -9.00 -14.35
C LEU A 130 0.70 -9.89 -14.22
N ILE A 131 -0.39 -9.58 -14.94
CA ILE A 131 -1.60 -10.40 -15.02
C ILE A 131 -1.27 -11.80 -15.54
N ASN A 132 -0.57 -11.90 -16.67
CA ASN A 132 -0.17 -13.19 -17.23
C ASN A 132 0.70 -14.01 -16.25
N LYS A 133 1.57 -13.35 -15.47
CA LYS A 133 2.35 -14.05 -14.42
C LYS A 133 1.48 -14.54 -13.27
N MET A 134 0.41 -13.81 -12.92
CA MET A 134 -0.54 -14.23 -11.89
C MET A 134 -1.38 -15.42 -12.37
N ASP A 135 -1.87 -15.37 -13.61
CA ASP A 135 -2.66 -16.44 -14.20
C ASP A 135 -1.87 -17.75 -14.32
N LEU A 136 -0.55 -17.65 -14.54
CA LEU A 136 0.38 -18.78 -14.53
C LEU A 136 0.83 -19.21 -13.11
N GLY A 137 0.31 -18.60 -12.05
CA GLY A 137 0.68 -18.90 -10.66
C GLY A 137 2.11 -18.51 -10.28
N LYS A 138 2.83 -17.76 -11.11
CA LYS A 138 4.24 -17.36 -10.90
C LYS A 138 4.39 -16.18 -9.95
N THR A 139 3.31 -15.46 -9.65
CA THR A 139 3.33 -14.33 -8.72
C THR A 139 1.98 -14.16 -8.05
N SER A 140 1.99 -13.64 -6.82
CA SER A 140 0.76 -13.26 -6.12
C SER A 140 0.28 -11.88 -6.54
N ILE A 141 -1.01 -11.58 -6.32
CA ILE A 141 -1.56 -10.23 -6.55
C ILE A 141 -0.87 -9.14 -5.74
N ARG A 142 -0.50 -9.46 -4.50
CA ARG A 142 0.23 -8.55 -3.62
C ARG A 142 1.60 -8.24 -4.21
N SER A 143 2.31 -9.26 -4.71
CA SER A 143 3.60 -9.11 -5.36
C SER A 143 3.50 -8.31 -6.65
N ALA A 144 2.48 -8.57 -7.49
CA ALA A 144 2.20 -7.79 -8.69
C ALA A 144 1.95 -6.32 -8.35
N ARG A 145 1.13 -6.03 -7.33
CA ARG A 145 0.88 -4.66 -6.87
C ARG A 145 2.15 -3.98 -6.37
N LEU A 146 2.98 -4.68 -5.59
CA LEU A 146 4.26 -4.14 -5.11
C LEU A 146 5.22 -3.81 -6.26
N ALA A 147 5.27 -4.63 -7.32
CA ALA A 147 6.06 -4.34 -8.52
C ALA A 147 5.48 -3.19 -9.35
N MET A 148 4.15 -3.01 -9.33
CA MET A 148 3.47 -1.94 -10.08
C MET A 148 3.63 -0.56 -9.45
N LYS A 149 3.81 -0.47 -8.12
CA LYS A 149 4.00 0.80 -7.41
C LYS A 149 5.17 1.65 -7.95
N PRO A 150 6.41 1.13 -8.02
CA PRO A 150 7.52 1.92 -8.55
C PRO A 150 7.38 2.18 -10.05
N ALA A 151 6.80 1.25 -10.81
CA ALA A 151 6.52 1.45 -12.23
C ALA A 151 5.59 2.65 -12.47
N SER A 152 4.45 2.68 -11.78
CA SER A 152 3.47 3.76 -11.82
C SER A 152 4.09 5.11 -11.44
N ALA A 153 4.85 5.15 -10.34
CA ALA A 153 5.49 6.39 -9.90
C ALA A 153 6.57 6.89 -10.87
N LEU A 154 7.38 5.99 -11.44
CA LEU A 154 8.39 6.35 -12.44
C LEU A 154 7.73 6.87 -13.72
N MET A 155 6.72 6.19 -14.24
CA MET A 155 6.06 6.60 -15.48
C MET A 155 5.24 7.88 -15.31
N LEU A 156 4.70 8.13 -14.12
CA LEU A 156 4.08 9.41 -13.79
C LEU A 156 5.12 10.54 -13.82
N LEU A 157 6.31 10.33 -13.26
CA LEU A 157 7.41 11.30 -13.34
C LEU A 157 7.82 11.56 -14.80
N VAL A 158 7.92 10.52 -15.63
CA VAL A 158 8.22 10.65 -17.07
C VAL A 158 7.11 11.42 -17.79
N SER A 159 5.84 11.14 -17.49
CA SER A 159 4.70 11.84 -18.12
C SER A 159 4.62 13.33 -17.80
N GLN A 160 5.28 13.77 -16.73
CA GLN A 160 5.42 15.18 -16.36
C GLN A 160 6.68 15.83 -16.96
N SER A 161 7.53 15.03 -17.59
CA SER A 161 8.72 15.48 -18.31
C SER A 161 8.39 15.73 -19.79
N ARG A 162 9.37 16.22 -20.56
CA ARG A 162 9.27 16.36 -22.02
C ARG A 162 9.69 15.08 -22.77
N LEU A 163 10.01 14.00 -22.05
CA LEU A 163 10.47 12.75 -22.64
C LEU A 163 9.36 11.70 -22.58
N ASP A 164 9.29 10.89 -23.63
CA ASP A 164 8.32 9.79 -23.72
C ASP A 164 8.79 8.53 -22.97
N LEU A 165 10.11 8.36 -22.81
CA LEU A 165 10.73 7.22 -22.14
C LEU A 165 11.57 7.65 -20.93
N PRO A 166 11.62 6.82 -19.88
CA PRO A 166 12.49 7.09 -18.74
C PRO A 166 13.96 7.05 -19.14
N THR A 167 14.73 7.94 -18.51
CA THR A 167 16.19 7.95 -18.56
C THR A 167 16.76 7.62 -17.19
N MET A 168 18.07 7.37 -17.11
CA MET A 168 18.71 7.11 -15.83
C MET A 168 18.58 8.26 -14.83
N TRP A 169 18.38 9.49 -15.31
CA TRP A 169 18.05 10.63 -14.45
C TRP A 169 16.72 10.42 -13.71
N HIS A 170 15.67 9.98 -14.42
CA HIS A 170 14.36 9.69 -13.84
C HIS A 170 14.45 8.59 -12.79
N VAL A 171 15.20 7.52 -13.10
CA VAL A 171 15.42 6.39 -12.19
C VAL A 171 16.15 6.85 -10.93
N LYS A 172 17.27 7.57 -11.06
CA LYS A 172 18.04 8.08 -9.91
C LYS A 172 17.22 9.05 -9.06
N TYR A 173 16.47 9.96 -9.69
CA TYR A 173 15.61 10.91 -8.99
C TYR A 173 14.50 10.20 -8.21
N TYR A 174 13.86 9.20 -8.82
CA TYR A 174 12.85 8.39 -8.16
C TYR A 174 13.42 7.65 -6.95
N LEU A 175 14.57 6.98 -7.10
CA LEU A 175 15.22 6.21 -6.04
C LEU A 175 15.75 7.08 -4.91
N PHE A 176 16.19 8.30 -5.21
CA PHE A 176 16.54 9.28 -4.18
C PHE A 176 15.34 9.56 -3.26
N LYS A 177 14.13 9.66 -3.82
CA LYS A 177 12.90 9.86 -3.03
C LYS A 177 12.39 8.57 -2.37
N SER A 178 12.60 7.41 -3.00
CA SER A 178 12.05 6.12 -2.58
C SER A 178 13.12 5.01 -2.58
N PRO A 179 14.16 5.12 -1.72
CA PRO A 179 15.29 4.18 -1.75
C PRO A 179 14.87 2.73 -1.45
N GLY A 180 13.86 2.54 -0.60
CA GLY A 180 13.33 1.21 -0.29
C GLY A 180 12.64 0.48 -1.44
N GLN A 181 12.46 1.12 -2.61
CA GLN A 181 11.88 0.51 -3.81
C GLN A 181 12.93 0.10 -4.85
N ALA A 182 14.23 0.18 -4.51
CA ALA A 182 15.35 -0.21 -5.36
C ALA A 182 15.21 -1.61 -5.98
N CYS A 183 14.92 -2.63 -5.17
CA CYS A 183 14.72 -3.98 -5.69
C CYS A 183 13.41 -4.12 -6.51
N ALA A 184 12.35 -3.46 -6.06
CA ALA A 184 11.03 -3.59 -6.67
C ALA A 184 10.94 -2.96 -8.08
N ILE A 185 11.77 -1.95 -8.37
CA ILE A 185 11.76 -1.28 -9.68
C ILE A 185 12.50 -2.08 -10.77
N VAL A 186 13.45 -2.95 -10.41
CA VAL A 186 14.30 -3.68 -11.38
C VAL A 186 13.48 -4.46 -12.39
N GLY A 187 12.44 -5.15 -11.94
CA GLY A 187 11.56 -5.91 -12.82
C GLY A 187 10.93 -5.05 -13.92
N PHE A 188 10.61 -3.80 -13.60
CA PHE A 188 10.08 -2.84 -14.55
C PHE A 188 11.16 -2.26 -15.47
N LEU A 189 12.35 -1.95 -14.95
CA LEU A 189 13.48 -1.48 -15.77
C LEU A 189 13.91 -2.53 -16.80
N ASN A 190 13.95 -3.80 -16.41
CA ASN A 190 14.23 -4.91 -17.33
C ASN A 190 13.14 -5.07 -18.39
N PHE A 191 11.87 -4.86 -18.01
CA PHE A 191 10.76 -4.82 -18.97
C PHE A 191 10.93 -3.67 -19.97
N LEU A 192 11.32 -2.47 -19.51
CA LEU A 192 11.57 -1.32 -20.38
C LEU A 192 12.72 -1.59 -21.36
N ASN A 193 13.86 -2.06 -20.86
CA ASN A 193 15.01 -2.39 -21.71
C ASN A 193 14.66 -3.43 -22.78
N LYS A 194 13.87 -4.45 -22.42
CA LYS A 194 13.48 -5.51 -23.34
C LYS A 194 12.51 -5.06 -24.43
N ASN A 195 11.58 -4.14 -24.12
CA ASN A 195 10.45 -3.83 -25.01
C ASN A 195 10.53 -2.43 -25.63
N TYR A 196 11.40 -1.55 -25.12
CA TYR A 196 11.47 -0.13 -25.48
C TYR A 196 12.90 0.39 -25.65
N ASP A 197 13.91 -0.48 -25.60
CA ASP A 197 15.33 -0.17 -25.86
C ASP A 197 15.89 1.02 -25.03
N THR A 198 15.48 1.11 -23.76
CA THR A 198 15.80 2.25 -22.90
C THR A 198 17.23 2.25 -22.33
N ASN A 199 17.98 1.16 -22.50
CA ASN A 199 19.34 0.93 -21.98
C ASN A 199 19.57 1.47 -20.54
N LEU A 200 18.62 1.21 -19.64
CA LEU A 200 18.65 1.63 -18.25
C LEU A 200 19.53 0.68 -17.45
N ASP A 201 20.57 1.23 -16.82
CA ASP A 201 21.44 0.48 -15.93
C ASP A 201 20.67 0.00 -14.70
N THR A 202 20.86 -1.28 -14.35
CA THR A 202 20.29 -1.93 -13.15
C THR A 202 21.36 -2.58 -12.27
N SER A 203 22.65 -2.48 -12.65
CA SER A 203 23.77 -3.10 -11.94
C SER A 203 23.92 -2.58 -10.50
N TRP A 204 23.52 -1.33 -10.26
CA TRP A 204 23.53 -0.69 -8.94
C TRP A 204 22.65 -1.37 -7.88
N VAL A 205 21.70 -2.24 -8.26
CA VAL A 205 20.93 -3.05 -7.28
C VAL A 205 21.69 -4.27 -6.80
N LEU A 206 22.64 -4.75 -7.60
CA LEU A 206 23.51 -5.87 -7.24
C LEU A 206 24.70 -5.40 -6.37
N ASP A 207 24.95 -4.10 -6.29
CA ASP A 207 25.97 -3.51 -5.44
C ASP A 207 25.45 -3.26 -4.01
N GLU A 208 25.71 -4.20 -3.10
CA GLU A 208 25.49 -4.09 -1.64
C GLU A 208 26.01 -2.74 -1.06
N LYS A 209 27.07 -2.21 -1.69
CA LYS A 209 27.79 -0.98 -1.32
C LYS A 209 26.93 0.29 -1.32
N ILE A 210 25.84 0.37 -2.08
CA ILE A 210 25.00 1.60 -2.09
C ILE A 210 24.08 1.64 -0.87
N THR A 211 23.54 0.51 -0.46
CA THR A 211 22.73 0.37 0.77
C THR A 211 23.58 0.67 2.01
N GLU A 212 24.80 0.14 2.06
CA GLU A 212 25.78 0.44 3.11
C GLU A 212 26.12 1.94 3.15
N LYS A 213 26.47 2.55 2.01
CA LYS A 213 26.79 4.00 1.95
C LYS A 213 25.63 4.89 2.41
N SER A 214 24.38 4.53 2.08
CA SER A 214 23.21 5.29 2.52
C SER A 214 22.96 5.14 4.03
N ASN A 215 23.13 3.93 4.56
CA ASN A 215 22.98 3.66 5.99
C ASN A 215 24.08 4.36 6.81
N MET A 216 25.33 4.31 6.34
CA MET A 216 26.46 5.02 6.96
C MET A 216 26.24 6.53 7.01
N LYS A 217 25.74 7.15 5.94
CA LYS A 217 25.38 8.58 5.95
C LYS A 217 24.27 8.94 6.94
N LYS A 218 23.32 8.03 7.19
CA LYS A 218 22.27 8.24 8.20
C LYS A 218 22.85 8.17 9.61
N LEU A 219 23.69 7.18 9.87
CA LEU A 219 24.38 7.02 11.16
C LEU A 219 25.29 8.22 11.44
N GLU A 220 26.05 8.67 10.45
CA GLU A 220 26.88 9.87 10.54
C GLU A 220 26.06 11.11 10.93
N LYS A 221 24.90 11.31 10.27
CA LYS A 221 24.01 12.45 10.59
C LYS A 221 23.46 12.37 12.02
N GLN A 222 23.16 11.17 12.51
CA GLN A 222 22.68 10.95 13.89
C GLN A 222 23.80 11.23 14.90
N LEU A 223 25.01 10.73 14.65
CA LEU A 223 26.19 11.04 15.48
C LEU A 223 26.44 12.55 15.53
N LEU A 224 26.48 13.22 14.38
CA LEU A 224 26.65 14.68 14.31
C LEU A 224 25.55 15.46 15.03
N ALA A 225 24.33 14.94 15.09
CA ALA A 225 23.24 15.57 15.84
C ALA A 225 23.49 15.47 17.35
N ILE A 226 23.95 14.32 17.84
CA ILE A 226 24.35 14.14 19.25
C ILE A 226 25.54 15.04 19.59
N MET A 227 26.54 15.15 18.70
CA MET A 227 27.69 16.04 18.91
C MET A 227 27.31 17.52 19.03
N LYS A 228 26.21 17.93 18.41
CA LYS A 228 25.74 19.34 18.40
C LYS A 228 24.72 19.63 19.50
N ALA A 229 24.26 18.63 20.23
CA ALA A 229 23.32 18.81 21.32
C ALA A 229 24.02 19.47 22.54
N PRO A 230 23.32 20.28 23.34
CA PRO A 230 23.84 20.74 24.63
C PRO A 230 24.18 19.54 25.52
N GLU A 231 25.22 19.64 26.35
CA GLU A 231 25.68 18.55 27.23
C GLU A 231 24.57 17.96 28.10
N GLU A 232 23.62 18.79 28.54
CA GLU A 232 22.45 18.39 29.34
C GLU A 232 21.54 17.37 28.63
N ASN A 233 21.62 17.27 27.30
CA ASN A 233 20.86 16.34 26.47
C ASN A 233 21.73 15.19 25.91
N PHE A 234 22.98 15.04 26.36
CA PHE A 234 23.86 14.00 25.88
C PHE A 234 23.43 12.62 26.41
N ASN A 235 23.06 11.72 25.50
CA ASN A 235 22.71 10.35 25.81
C ASN A 235 23.88 9.41 25.48
N GLU A 236 24.65 9.04 26.50
CA GLU A 236 25.83 8.18 26.39
C GLU A 236 25.52 6.80 25.80
N LEU A 237 24.40 6.19 26.20
CA LEU A 237 23.97 4.88 25.68
C LEU A 237 23.64 4.96 24.18
N GLU A 238 23.02 6.05 23.73
CA GLU A 238 22.70 6.26 22.33
C GLU A 238 23.96 6.55 21.49
N TRP A 239 24.91 7.31 22.05
CA TRP A 239 26.23 7.51 21.46
C TRP A 239 26.99 6.20 21.26
N ILE A 240 27.03 5.34 22.28
CA ILE A 240 27.67 4.03 22.21
C ILE A 240 26.99 3.15 21.15
N LYS A 241 25.65 3.08 21.14
CA LYS A 241 24.90 2.28 20.15
C LYS A 241 25.18 2.74 18.72
N LEU A 242 25.07 4.04 18.45
CA LEU A 242 25.32 4.59 17.12
C LEU A 242 26.79 4.47 16.72
N GLY A 243 27.72 4.63 17.67
CA GLY A 243 29.14 4.43 17.45
C GLY A 243 29.48 2.98 17.08
N LEU A 244 28.87 2.00 17.76
CA LEU A 244 29.03 0.57 17.44
C LEU A 244 28.54 0.26 16.03
N MET A 245 27.40 0.85 15.63
CA MET A 245 26.89 0.70 14.27
C MET A 245 27.78 1.36 13.22
N TYR A 246 28.33 2.54 13.52
CA TYR A 246 29.08 3.34 12.56
C TYR A 246 30.55 2.92 12.45
N PHE A 247 31.27 2.78 13.56
CA PHE A 247 32.70 2.47 13.56
C PHE A 247 32.99 0.99 13.38
N HIS A 248 32.07 0.11 13.79
CA HIS A 248 32.27 -1.35 13.77
C HIS A 248 31.30 -2.10 12.85
N ASN A 249 30.48 -1.38 12.08
CA ASN A 249 29.50 -1.92 11.13
C ASN A 249 28.56 -2.98 11.74
N LEU A 250 28.20 -2.83 13.01
CA LEU A 250 27.32 -3.76 13.71
C LEU A 250 25.85 -3.52 13.34
N ASP A 251 25.15 -4.62 13.03
CA ASP A 251 23.73 -4.58 12.67
C ASP A 251 22.82 -4.27 13.85
N LYS A 252 21.62 -3.74 13.58
CA LYS A 252 20.61 -3.47 14.62
C LYS A 252 20.20 -4.72 15.40
N SER A 253 20.29 -5.90 14.79
CA SER A 253 20.02 -7.19 15.44
C SER A 253 20.95 -7.46 16.62
N PHE A 254 22.16 -6.89 16.62
CA PHE A 254 23.12 -6.94 17.73
C PHE A 254 22.52 -6.36 19.02
N PHE A 255 21.73 -5.28 18.92
CA PHE A 255 21.14 -4.63 20.10
C PHE A 255 19.83 -5.27 20.57
N ASN A 256 19.17 -6.06 19.73
CA ASN A 256 17.95 -6.79 20.10
C ASN A 256 18.26 -8.01 20.98
N GLN A 257 19.52 -8.47 20.99
CA GLN A 257 20.01 -9.55 21.85
C GLN A 257 20.57 -9.01 23.19
N MET A 258 20.44 -7.70 23.44
CA MET A 258 21.04 -7.01 24.57
C MET A 258 19.95 -6.50 25.52
N ASP A 259 19.84 -7.13 26.68
CA ASP A 259 19.04 -6.58 27.79
C ASP A 259 19.81 -5.47 28.55
N SER A 260 21.15 -5.45 28.45
CA SER A 260 22.01 -4.37 28.94
C SER A 260 23.36 -4.31 28.20
N ILE A 261 23.80 -3.10 27.82
CA ILE A 261 25.13 -2.88 27.25
C ILE A 261 26.14 -2.83 28.39
N ASN A 262 27.06 -3.80 28.47
CA ASN A 262 28.19 -3.73 29.39
C ASN A 262 29.30 -2.89 28.75
N TYR A 263 29.46 -1.67 29.24
CA TYR A 263 30.52 -0.77 28.80
C TYR A 263 31.27 -0.17 30.00
N ARG A 264 32.54 0.17 29.78
CA ARG A 264 33.44 0.78 30.75
C ARG A 264 33.96 2.10 30.18
N GLY A 265 33.80 3.19 30.92
CA GLY A 265 34.42 4.47 30.60
C GLY A 265 35.94 4.41 30.76
N LEU A 266 36.66 4.86 29.75
CA LEU A 266 38.10 5.13 29.71
C LEU A 266 38.33 6.64 29.57
N ASN A 267 39.58 7.10 29.69
CA ASN A 267 39.90 8.52 29.62
C ASN A 267 39.57 9.14 28.24
N ASP A 268 39.65 8.35 27.17
CA ASP A 268 39.49 8.78 25.78
C ASP A 268 38.29 8.12 25.07
N GLY A 269 37.52 7.26 25.75
CA GLY A 269 36.47 6.48 25.10
C GLY A 269 35.71 5.55 26.02
N PHE A 270 34.97 4.64 25.39
CA PHE A 270 34.19 3.58 26.02
C PHE A 270 34.62 2.24 25.47
N GLU A 271 34.97 1.32 26.36
CA GLU A 271 35.18 -0.08 26.03
C GLU A 271 33.85 -0.82 26.19
N VAL A 272 33.37 -1.48 25.14
CA VAL A 272 32.14 -2.28 25.13
C VAL A 272 32.48 -3.74 24.94
N ARG A 273 31.98 -4.62 25.81
CA ARG A 273 32.23 -6.07 25.71
C ARG A 273 30.96 -6.82 25.34
N PHE A 274 31.09 -7.75 24.40
CA PHE A 274 30.01 -8.64 23.97
C PHE A 274 30.56 -10.03 23.66
N GLY A 275 30.18 -11.03 24.46
CA GLY A 275 30.80 -12.36 24.40
C GLY A 275 32.31 -12.27 24.58
N ASP A 276 33.06 -12.88 23.67
CA ASP A 276 34.53 -12.82 23.62
C ASP A 276 35.07 -11.61 22.83
N GLN A 277 34.20 -10.74 22.33
CA GLN A 277 34.58 -9.59 21.52
C GLN A 277 34.57 -8.29 22.32
N GLN A 278 35.55 -7.44 22.04
CA GLN A 278 35.73 -6.15 22.68
C GLN A 278 35.79 -5.05 21.61
N TYR A 279 34.96 -4.03 21.80
CA TYR A 279 34.84 -2.88 20.91
C TYR A 279 35.21 -1.60 21.66
N TRP A 280 35.77 -0.62 20.95
CA TRP A 280 36.10 0.69 21.52
C TRP A 280 35.38 1.79 20.76
N ILE A 281 34.78 2.74 21.50
CA ILE A 281 34.06 3.90 20.96
C ILE A 281 34.69 5.18 21.52
N PRO A 282 35.04 6.18 20.68
CA PRO A 282 35.63 7.42 21.17
C PRO A 282 34.64 8.21 22.04
N LYS A 283 35.16 8.91 23.05
CA LYS A 283 34.38 9.89 23.80
C LYS A 283 34.27 11.18 22.98
N LEU A 284 33.18 11.91 23.17
CA LEU A 284 33.11 13.30 22.71
C LEU A 284 34.21 14.10 23.39
N LEU A 285 35.09 14.69 22.59
CA LEU A 285 35.97 15.74 23.05
C LEU A 285 35.08 16.97 23.27
N VAL A 286 34.78 17.24 24.53
CA VAL A 286 34.23 18.53 24.98
C VAL A 286 35.37 19.51 25.09
#